data_AF-A0A523FI68-F1
#
_entry.id   AF-A0A523FI68-F1
#
_cell.length_a   1.000
_cell.length_b   1.000
_cell.length_c   1.000
_cell.angle_alpha   90.00
_cell.angle_beta   90.00
_cell.angle_gamma   90.00
#
_symmetry.space_group_name_H-M   'P 1'
#
loop_
_entity.id
_entity.type
_entity.pdbx_description
1 polymer ?
#
loop_
_entity_poly.entity_id
_entity_poly.type
_entity_poly.pdbx_seq_one_letter_code
_entity_poly.pdbx_strand_id
1 'polypeptide(L)'
;MFRALLIIILGTLIIPVAMAENSLSGPVIASVVKVYDGDTITVDAHPWPQVTMRVNVRINGIDTPELRGKCQAEKEQAQQARDRTQALAGEQVTLS
;
A
#
# COMPACT_ATOMS: atom_id res chain seq x y z
N MET A 1 15.26 -53.74 -32.06
CA MET A 1 15.61 -52.54 -32.86
C MET A 1 14.54 -51.48 -32.59
N PHE A 2 14.94 -50.31 -32.08
CA PHE A 2 14.15 -49.09 -31.83
C PHE A 2 12.96 -49.14 -30.84
N ARG A 3 13.19 -49.57 -29.59
CA ARG A 3 12.29 -49.31 -28.45
C ARG A 3 13.01 -48.56 -27.33
N ALA A 4 13.73 -47.50 -27.67
CA ALA A 4 14.48 -46.71 -26.69
C ALA A 4 14.66 -45.28 -27.21
N LEU A 5 13.57 -44.57 -27.48
CA LEU A 5 13.65 -43.13 -27.75
C LEU A 5 12.34 -42.44 -27.38
N LEU A 6 11.97 -42.50 -26.10
CA LEU A 6 10.93 -41.62 -25.55
C LEU A 6 11.08 -41.55 -24.02
N ILE A 7 12.33 -41.44 -23.55
CA ILE A 7 12.58 -41.01 -22.16
C ILE A 7 12.44 -39.49 -22.17
N ILE A 8 11.18 -39.06 -22.05
CA ILE A 8 10.71 -37.98 -21.17
C ILE A 8 11.79 -36.91 -20.93
N ILE A 9 11.99 -36.01 -21.90
CA ILE A 9 12.47 -34.66 -21.62
C ILE A 9 11.26 -33.88 -21.08
N LEU A 10 10.76 -34.30 -19.92
CA LEU A 10 9.94 -33.45 -19.06
C LEU A 10 10.94 -32.68 -18.18
N GLY A 11 11.83 -31.95 -18.86
CA GLY A 11 12.65 -30.94 -18.22
C GLY A 11 11.67 -29.88 -17.73
N THR A 12 11.36 -29.92 -16.44
CA THR A 12 10.66 -28.85 -15.76
C THR A 12 11.45 -27.57 -16.00
N LEU A 13 10.98 -26.77 -16.95
CA LEU A 13 11.44 -25.41 -17.14
C LEU A 13 11.06 -24.67 -15.86
N ILE A 14 11.98 -24.56 -14.91
CA ILE A 14 11.82 -23.67 -13.77
C ILE A 14 11.91 -22.27 -14.36
N ILE A 15 10.76 -21.73 -14.75
CA ILE A 15 10.65 -20.32 -15.13
C ILE A 15 10.88 -19.55 -13.83
N PRO A 16 11.94 -18.73 -13.72
CA PRO A 16 12.06 -17.82 -12.61
C PRO A 16 10.85 -16.87 -12.68
N VAL A 17 9.97 -16.95 -11.69
CA VAL A 17 8.91 -15.97 -11.54
C VAL A 17 9.58 -14.68 -11.11
N ALA A 18 9.79 -13.75 -12.04
CA ALA A 18 10.23 -12.41 -11.71
C ALA A 18 9.12 -11.78 -10.86
N MET A 19 9.41 -11.54 -9.58
CA MET A 19 8.56 -10.70 -8.74
C MET A 19 8.74 -9.27 -9.24
N ALA A 20 7.80 -8.78 -10.06
CA ALA A 20 7.76 -7.37 -10.37
C ALA A 20 7.54 -6.61 -9.07
N GLU A 21 8.54 -5.84 -8.66
CA GLU A 21 8.39 -4.89 -7.57
C GLU A 21 7.48 -3.77 -8.06
N ASN A 22 6.26 -3.69 -7.52
CA ASN A 22 5.39 -2.52 -7.70
C ASN A 22 5.87 -1.38 -6.79
N SER A 23 7.15 -1.02 -6.89
CA SER A 23 7.72 0.13 -6.19
C SER A 23 7.66 1.35 -7.11
N LEU A 24 7.19 2.47 -6.57
CA LEU A 24 7.39 3.76 -7.21
C LEU A 24 8.82 4.20 -6.90
N SER A 25 9.53 4.68 -7.91
CA SER A 25 10.91 5.11 -7.73
C SER A 25 10.96 6.46 -7.02
N GLY A 26 11.58 6.48 -5.84
CA GLY A 26 11.89 7.69 -5.09
C GLY A 26 10.72 8.26 -4.26
N PRO A 27 11.01 9.31 -3.47
CA PRO A 27 10.00 9.99 -2.66
C PRO A 27 8.94 10.65 -3.55
N VAL A 28 7.68 10.26 -3.36
CA VAL A 28 6.54 10.84 -4.09
C VAL A 28 5.89 11.93 -3.25
N ILE A 29 5.84 13.15 -3.77
CA ILE A 29 5.11 14.25 -3.12
C ILE A 29 3.61 14.01 -3.25
N ALA A 30 2.88 14.15 -2.15
CA ALA A 30 1.45 13.97 -2.14
C ALA A 30 0.75 15.02 -1.27
N SER A 31 -0.42 15.48 -1.71
CA SER A 31 -1.27 16.39 -0.94
C SER A 31 -2.28 15.58 -0.13
N VAL A 32 -2.42 15.87 1.16
CA VAL A 32 -3.36 15.15 2.04
C VAL A 32 -4.77 15.62 1.74
N VAL A 33 -5.63 14.68 1.32
CA VAL A 33 -7.04 14.96 1.02
C VAL A 33 -7.90 14.72 2.26
N LYS A 34 -7.64 13.62 2.97
CA LYS A 34 -8.41 13.22 4.14
C LYS A 34 -7.64 12.21 4.99
N VAL A 35 -7.76 12.29 6.31
CA VAL A 35 -7.39 11.18 7.20
C VAL A 35 -8.57 10.22 7.31
N TYR A 36 -8.41 9.00 6.81
CA TYR A 36 -9.46 7.99 6.80
C TYR A 36 -9.53 7.29 8.17
N ASP A 37 -8.41 6.74 8.65
CA ASP A 37 -8.23 6.17 9.99
C ASP A 37 -6.90 6.68 10.59
N GLY A 38 -6.55 6.26 11.82
CA GLY A 38 -5.32 6.70 12.46
C GLY A 38 -4.04 6.29 11.72
N ASP A 39 -4.08 5.21 10.94
CA ASP A 39 -2.95 4.73 10.12
C ASP A 39 -3.15 4.91 8.61
N THR A 40 -4.30 5.42 8.17
CA THR A 40 -4.69 5.43 6.75
C THR A 40 -5.09 6.83 6.31
N ILE A 41 -4.39 7.37 5.31
CA ILE A 41 -4.65 8.69 4.73
C ILE A 41 -4.98 8.58 3.25
N THR A 42 -5.95 9.36 2.78
CA THR A 42 -6.19 9.59 1.35
C THR A 42 -5.34 10.76 0.90
N VAL A 43 -4.57 10.56 -0.15
CA VAL A 43 -3.68 11.58 -0.72
C VAL A 43 -3.87 11.68 -2.23
N ASP A 44 -3.60 12.87 -2.76
CA ASP A 44 -3.36 13.08 -4.18
C ASP A 44 -1.85 13.05 -4.41
N ALA A 45 -1.35 11.91 -4.91
CA ALA A 45 0.07 11.67 -5.17
C ALA A 45 0.47 12.15 -6.57
N HIS A 46 1.67 12.73 -6.68
CA HIS A 46 2.21 13.30 -7.91
C HIS A 46 3.51 12.60 -8.33
N PRO A 47 3.44 11.36 -8.86
CA PRO A 47 4.63 10.58 -9.21
C PRO A 47 5.37 11.11 -10.45
N TRP A 48 4.69 11.87 -11.32
CA TRP A 48 5.25 12.44 -12.54
C TRP A 48 4.55 13.76 -12.88
N PRO A 49 5.20 14.69 -13.60
CA PRO A 49 4.53 15.86 -14.16
C PRO A 49 3.19 15.50 -14.84
N GLN A 50 2.16 16.31 -14.54
CA GLN A 50 0.80 16.15 -15.06
C GLN A 50 0.09 14.82 -14.71
N VAL A 51 0.66 14.00 -13.83
CA VAL A 51 0.03 12.79 -13.30
C VAL A 51 -0.35 13.02 -11.84
N THR A 52 -1.63 12.88 -11.54
CA THR A 52 -2.16 12.92 -10.17
C THR A 52 -2.96 11.65 -9.92
N MET A 53 -2.65 10.95 -8.82
CA MET A 53 -3.31 9.72 -8.43
C MET A 53 -3.90 9.88 -7.03
N ARG A 54 -5.23 9.74 -6.90
CA ARG A 54 -5.88 9.69 -5.59
C ARG A 54 -5.81 8.28 -5.04
N VAL A 55 -5.08 8.09 -3.95
CA VAL A 55 -4.83 6.77 -3.34
C VAL A 55 -4.99 6.82 -1.82
N ASN A 56 -5.36 5.68 -1.24
CA ASN A 56 -5.31 5.48 0.20
C ASN A 56 -3.95 4.88 0.55
N VAL A 57 -3.20 5.55 1.42
CA VAL A 57 -1.88 5.13 1.89
C VAL A 57 -2.01 4.71 3.34
N ARG A 58 -1.57 3.48 3.62
CA ARG A 58 -1.46 2.96 4.99
C ARG A 58 -0.03 3.16 5.48
N ILE A 59 0.12 3.67 6.70
CA ILE A 59 1.41 3.87 7.33
C ILE A 59 1.95 2.51 7.77
N ASN A 60 3.11 2.12 7.24
CA ASN A 60 3.70 0.83 7.54
C ASN A 60 4.10 0.72 9.02
N GLY A 61 3.81 -0.43 9.64
CA GLY A 61 4.14 -0.69 11.04
C GLY A 61 3.23 0.00 12.06
N ILE A 62 2.19 0.71 11.61
CA ILE A 62 1.17 1.30 12.48
C ILE A 62 -0.16 0.59 12.23
N ASP A 63 -0.84 0.24 13.32
CA ASP A 63 -2.19 -0.29 13.32
C ASP A 63 -3.03 0.51 14.32
N THR A 64 -4.19 0.99 13.89
CA THR A 64 -5.05 1.82 14.73
C THR A 64 -6.47 1.26 14.85
N PRO A 65 -7.20 1.55 15.93
CA PRO A 65 -8.61 1.20 16.01
C PRO A 65 -9.40 1.77 14.82
N GLU A 66 -10.36 1.01 14.33
CA GLU A 66 -11.12 1.32 13.12
C GLU A 66 -12.34 2.18 13.43
N LEU A 67 -12.57 3.27 12.67
CA LEU A 67 -13.76 4.13 12.88
C LEU A 67 -15.08 3.39 12.63
N ARG A 68 -15.03 2.31 11.85
CA ARG A 68 -16.18 1.46 11.50
C ARG A 68 -16.26 0.20 12.37
N GLY A 69 -15.51 0.17 13.47
CA GLY A 69 -15.54 -0.89 14.48
C GLY A 69 -16.94 -1.09 15.08
N LYS A 70 -17.13 -2.24 15.75
CA LYS A 70 -18.44 -2.61 16.34
C LYS A 70 -18.62 -2.00 17.73
N CYS A 71 -17.53 -1.77 18.45
CA CYS A 71 -17.53 -1.32 19.83
C CYS A 71 -17.49 0.22 19.92
N GLN A 72 -18.26 0.81 20.83
CA GLN A 72 -18.25 2.27 21.03
C GLN A 72 -16.89 2.76 21.56
N ALA A 73 -16.27 2.03 22.49
CA ALA A 73 -14.95 2.37 23.02
C ALA A 73 -13.86 2.31 21.93
N GLU A 74 -13.96 1.36 20.99
CA GLU A 74 -13.06 1.26 19.84
C GLU A 74 -13.18 2.49 18.92
N LYS A 75 -14.43 2.93 18.63
CA LYS A 75 -14.67 4.13 17.83
C LYS A 75 -14.12 5.40 18.47
N GLU A 76 -14.23 5.52 19.80
CA GLU A 76 -13.69 6.66 20.53
C GLU A 76 -12.16 6.72 20.48
N GLN A 77 -11.50 5.56 20.54
CA GLN A 77 -10.05 5.47 20.35
C GLN A 77 -9.65 5.72 18.89
N ALA A 78 -10.42 5.20 17.93
CA ALA A 78 -10.22 5.43 16.50
C ALA A 78 -10.32 6.93 16.16
N GLN A 79 -11.28 7.62 16.77
CA GLN A 79 -11.49 9.05 16.63
C GLN A 79 -10.28 9.86 17.13
N GLN A 80 -9.76 9.52 18.31
CA GLN A 80 -8.55 10.14 18.85
C GLN A 80 -7.32 9.88 17.97
N ALA A 81 -7.15 8.65 17.48
CA ALA A 81 -6.06 8.29 16.59
C ALA A 81 -6.13 9.08 15.27
N ARG A 82 -7.32 9.17 14.66
CA ARG A 82 -7.56 9.95 13.44
C ARG A 82 -7.21 11.42 13.63
N ASP A 83 -7.69 12.04 14.72
CA ASP A 83 -7.47 13.46 14.98
C ASP A 83 -5.98 13.74 15.25
N ARG A 84 -5.29 12.81 15.92
CA ARG A 84 -3.83 12.88 16.09
C ARG A 84 -3.11 12.82 14.76
N THR A 85 -3.48 11.90 13.88
CA THR A 85 -2.87 11.79 12.55
C THR A 85 -3.14 13.02 11.70
N GLN A 86 -4.34 13.59 11.78
CA GLN A 86 -4.66 14.84 11.08
C GLN A 86 -3.83 16.03 11.57
N ALA A 87 -3.55 16.11 12.87
CA ALA A 87 -2.65 17.13 13.41
C ALA A 87 -1.19 16.95 12.97
N LEU A 88 -0.76 15.73 12.64
CA LEU A 88 0.62 15.41 12.25
C LEU A 88 0.85 15.49 10.74
N ALA A 89 -0.11 15.05 9.92
CA ALA A 89 0.07 14.88 8.48
C ALA A 89 0.20 16.21 7.72
N GLY A 90 -0.37 17.30 8.25
CA GLY A 90 -0.39 18.60 7.57
C GLY A 90 -1.09 18.55 6.20
N GLU A 91 -0.76 19.49 5.32
CA GLU A 91 -1.35 19.57 3.97
C GLU A 91 -0.59 18.74 2.92
N GLN A 92 0.71 18.49 3.13
CA GLN A 92 1.59 17.81 2.17
C GLN A 92 2.49 16.80 2.88
N VAL A 93 2.66 15.64 2.27
CA VAL A 93 3.51 14.55 2.75
C VAL A 93 4.40 14.03 1.63
N THR A 94 5.48 13.35 2.04
CA THR A 94 6.38 12.64 1.14
C THR A 94 6.23 11.15 1.39
N LEU A 95 5.88 10.39 0.35
CA LEU A 95 5.74 8.93 0.40
C LEU A 95 7.06 8.29 0.02
N SER A 96 7.58 7.37 0.83
CA SER A 96 8.88 6.69 0.63
C SER A 96 8.78 5.20 0.84
#